data_AF-A0AAW1V3A3-F1
#
_entry.id   AF-A0AAW1V3A3-F1
#
_cell.length_a   1.000
_cell.length_b   1.000
_cell.length_c   1.000
_cell.angle_alpha   90.00
_cell.angle_beta   90.00
_cell.angle_gamma   90.00
#
_symmetry.space_group_name_H-M   'P 1'
#
loop_
_entity.id
_entity.type
_entity.pdbx_description
1 polymer ?
#
loop_
_entity_poly.entity_id
_entity_poly.type
_entity_poly.pdbx_seq_one_letter_code
_entity_poly.pdbx_strand_id
1 'polypeptide(L)'
;MPSGERGYDGSIRLKLVHNVECRKDGSLVEEVFGAVTFKQTAAIKRGKALEIYVVDEVSRVKNLKIMGSGRFLKNKWPMLGASPDAITDDFVVKMKLPYEKKTSSQYYNNEKLGKKYYAQIETQRHMTEKARAHF
;
A
#
# COMPACT_ATOMS: atom_id res chain seq x y z
N MET A 1 -17.33 -29.81 -3.34
CA MET A 1 -16.25 -28.87 -3.68
C MET A 1 -16.71 -28.01 -4.84
N PRO A 2 -16.75 -26.69 -4.69
CA PRO A 2 -16.63 -25.80 -5.83
C PRO A 2 -15.38 -24.92 -5.69
N SER A 3 -14.57 -24.95 -6.74
CA SER A 3 -13.45 -24.06 -7.02
C SER A 3 -13.93 -22.61 -7.10
N GLY A 4 -13.77 -21.86 -6.01
CA GLY A 4 -13.99 -20.42 -6.00
C GLY A 4 -12.78 -19.71 -6.59
N GLU A 5 -12.88 -19.29 -7.85
CA GLU A 5 -12.02 -18.26 -8.41
C GLU A 5 -12.08 -17.04 -7.47
N ARG A 6 -11.00 -16.79 -6.73
CA ARG A 6 -10.81 -15.54 -6.01
C ARG A 6 -10.56 -14.45 -7.05
N GLY A 7 -11.65 -13.93 -7.61
CA GLY A 7 -11.63 -12.68 -8.34
C GLY A 7 -10.99 -11.63 -7.46
N TYR A 8 -9.82 -11.13 -7.87
CA TYR A 8 -9.21 -9.96 -7.27
C TYR A 8 -10.08 -8.75 -7.65
N ASP A 9 -11.21 -8.61 -6.96
CA ASP A 9 -12.01 -7.40 -6.98
C ASP A 9 -11.10 -6.23 -6.63
N GLY A 10 -11.19 -5.19 -7.44
CA GLY A 10 -10.15 -4.19 -7.64
C GLY A 10 -9.58 -3.72 -6.31
N SER A 11 -8.28 -3.97 -6.09
CA SER A 11 -7.58 -3.43 -4.93
C SER A 11 -7.61 -1.90 -5.00
N ILE A 12 -8.64 -1.31 -4.40
CA ILE A 12 -8.62 0.05 -3.88
C ILE A 12 -7.57 -0.03 -2.78
N ARG A 13 -6.30 0.15 -3.18
CA ARG A 13 -5.27 0.49 -2.20
C ARG A 13 -5.75 1.78 -1.58
N LEU A 14 -5.95 1.76 -0.28
CA LEU A 14 -6.30 2.97 0.44
C LEU A 14 -5.19 4.00 0.17
N LYS A 15 -5.47 4.95 -0.72
CA LYS A 15 -4.60 6.08 -1.04
C LYS A 15 -4.70 7.17 0.03
N LEU A 16 -5.44 6.92 1.10
CA LEU A 16 -5.83 7.90 2.10
C LEU A 16 -4.78 8.11 3.18
N VAL A 17 -3.60 8.56 2.75
CA VAL A 17 -2.67 9.39 3.54
C VAL A 17 -1.98 10.41 2.61
N HIS A 18 -2.65 10.84 1.55
CA HIS A 18 -2.03 11.68 0.53
C HIS A 18 -2.79 12.99 0.34
N ASN A 19 -2.21 14.06 0.89
CA ASN A 19 -2.48 15.46 0.52
C ASN A 19 -3.96 15.81 0.39
N VAL A 20 -4.76 15.48 1.39
CA VAL A 20 -6.07 16.10 1.54
C VAL A 20 -5.86 17.20 2.56
N GLU A 21 -5.76 18.44 2.10
CA GLU A 21 -6.10 19.53 3.00
C GLU A 21 -7.51 19.21 3.52
N CYS A 22 -7.68 19.07 4.83
CA CYS A 22 -8.96 18.74 5.44
C CYS A 22 -9.92 19.92 5.25
N ARG A 23 -10.49 20.01 4.05
CA ARG A 23 -11.51 20.95 3.66
C ARG A 23 -12.84 20.22 3.70
N LYS A 24 -13.89 20.93 4.12
CA LYS A 24 -15.26 20.41 4.16
C LYS A 24 -15.76 19.95 2.78
N ASP A 25 -15.12 20.45 1.72
CA ASP A 25 -15.51 20.24 0.32
C ASP A 25 -14.29 19.73 -0.50
N GLY A 26 -13.43 18.91 0.12
CA GLY A 26 -12.17 18.46 -0.46
C GLY A 26 -12.25 17.15 -1.26
N SER A 27 -11.15 16.77 -1.92
CA SER A 27 -11.04 15.55 -2.74
C SER A 27 -11.38 14.26 -2.00
N LEU A 28 -11.17 14.20 -0.68
CA LEU A 28 -11.62 13.07 0.15
C LEU A 28 -13.14 12.94 0.18
N VAL A 29 -13.84 14.06 0.34
CA VAL A 29 -15.29 14.09 0.40
C VAL A 29 -15.84 13.61 -0.94
N GLU A 30 -15.32 14.14 -2.05
CA GLU A 30 -15.70 13.70 -3.39
C GLU A 30 -15.44 12.19 -3.62
N GLU A 31 -14.30 11.66 -3.16
CA GLU A 31 -13.97 10.23 -3.30
C GLU A 31 -14.88 9.33 -2.44
N VAL A 32 -15.21 9.75 -1.21
CA VAL A 32 -16.14 9.01 -0.33
C VAL A 32 -17.56 9.01 -0.87
N PHE A 33 -18.02 10.13 -1.43
CA PHE A 33 -19.33 10.23 -2.09
C PHE A 33 -19.36 9.60 -3.49
N GLY A 34 -18.25 9.03 -3.97
CA GLY A 34 -18.18 8.36 -5.27
C GLY A 34 -18.21 9.31 -6.47
N ALA A 35 -18.03 10.61 -6.25
CA ALA A 35 -17.98 11.62 -7.32
C ALA A 35 -16.70 11.52 -8.18
N VAL A 36 -15.68 10.79 -7.70
CA VAL A 36 -14.41 10.58 -8.41
C VAL A 36 -14.25 9.11 -8.81
N THR A 37 -14.03 8.85 -10.09
CA THR A 37 -13.64 7.51 -10.58
C THR A 37 -12.12 7.38 -10.62
N PHE A 38 -11.57 6.43 -9.85
CA PHE A 38 -10.13 6.18 -9.85
C PHE A 38 -9.66 5.53 -11.16
N LYS A 39 -8.87 6.26 -11.96
CA LYS A 39 -8.22 5.74 -13.17
C LYS A 39 -6.82 5.20 -12.86
N GLN A 40 -6.59 3.91 -13.11
CA GLN A 40 -5.27 3.31 -12.97
C GLN A 40 -4.35 3.74 -14.11
N THR A 41 -3.27 4.45 -13.77
CA THR A 41 -2.21 4.79 -14.72
C THR A 41 -1.44 3.53 -15.15
N ALA A 42 -0.76 3.59 -16.29
CA ALA A 42 0.12 2.50 -16.76
C ALA A 42 1.14 2.11 -15.68
N ALA A 43 1.65 3.09 -14.94
CA ALA A 43 2.61 2.86 -13.88
C ALA A 43 2.05 2.05 -12.70
N ILE A 44 0.80 2.32 -12.30
CA ILE A 44 0.12 1.57 -11.24
C ILE A 44 -0.16 0.14 -11.71
N LYS A 45 -0.62 -0.05 -12.95
CA LYS A 45 -0.89 -1.38 -13.51
C LYS A 45 0.38 -2.24 -13.56
N ARG A 46 1.48 -1.70 -14.08
CA ARG A 46 2.78 -2.40 -14.10
C ARG A 46 3.26 -2.72 -12.69
N GLY A 47 3.18 -1.74 -11.77
CA GLY A 47 3.58 -1.95 -10.38
C GLY A 47 2.82 -3.11 -9.75
N LYS A 48 1.50 -3.16 -9.91
CA LYS A 48 0.67 -4.28 -9.42
C LYS A 48 1.09 -5.63 -9.99
N ALA A 49 1.35 -5.70 -11.30
CA ALA A 49 1.78 -6.95 -11.95
C ALA A 49 3.15 -7.42 -11.43
N LEU A 50 4.07 -6.50 -11.19
CA LEU A 50 5.43 -6.81 -10.76
C LEU A 50 5.55 -7.12 -9.26
N GLU A 51 4.65 -6.61 -8.43
CA GLU A 51 4.71 -6.82 -6.97
C GLU A 51 4.70 -8.30 -6.56
N ILE A 52 3.96 -9.14 -7.27
CA ILE A 52 3.90 -10.58 -7.00
C ILE A 52 5.29 -11.21 -7.13
N TYR A 53 5.96 -10.95 -8.26
CA TYR A 53 7.30 -11.46 -8.53
C TYR A 53 8.34 -10.92 -7.54
N VAL A 54 8.21 -9.66 -7.12
CA VAL A 54 9.12 -9.07 -6.14
C VAL A 54 8.93 -9.71 -4.76
N VAL A 55 7.69 -9.96 -4.34
CA VAL A 55 7.41 -10.64 -3.06
C VAL A 55 8.00 -12.05 -3.07
N ASP A 56 7.81 -12.80 -4.14
CA ASP A 56 8.35 -14.16 -4.27
C ASP A 56 9.88 -14.16 -4.22
N GLU A 57 10.51 -13.26 -4.97
CA GLU A 57 11.97 -13.18 -5.03
C GLU A 57 12.57 -12.72 -3.69
N VAL A 58 11.97 -11.72 -3.03
CA VAL A 58 12.42 -11.27 -1.71
C VAL A 58 12.23 -12.36 -0.67
N SER A 59 11.10 -13.08 -0.69
CA SER A 59 10.83 -14.22 0.19
C SER A 59 11.91 -15.29 0.04
N ARG A 60 12.25 -15.63 -1.21
CA ARG A 60 13.28 -16.62 -1.55
C ARG A 60 14.67 -16.19 -1.10
N VAL A 61 15.10 -14.98 -1.46
CA VAL A 61 16.46 -14.48 -1.17
C VAL A 61 16.68 -14.25 0.32
N LYS A 62 15.65 -13.77 1.04
CA LYS A 62 15.76 -13.50 2.48
C LYS A 62 15.37 -14.70 3.34
N ASN A 63 14.89 -15.79 2.74
CA ASN A 63 14.32 -16.95 3.44
C ASN A 63 13.25 -16.54 4.46
N LEU A 64 12.33 -15.66 4.03
CA LEU A 64 11.25 -15.12 4.85
C LEU A 64 9.91 -15.55 4.27
N LYS A 65 8.96 -15.88 5.13
CA LYS A 65 7.57 -16.10 4.73
C LYS A 65 6.87 -14.75 4.60
N ILE A 66 6.79 -14.23 3.38
CA ILE A 66 6.07 -13.00 3.07
C ILE A 66 4.75 -13.37 2.38
N MET A 67 3.66 -12.82 2.88
CA MET A 67 2.32 -13.08 2.35
C MET A 67 1.75 -11.82 1.72
N GLY A 68 1.01 -11.98 0.62
CA GLY A 68 0.17 -10.92 0.08
C GLY A 68 -0.80 -10.41 1.16
N SER A 69 -1.14 -9.13 1.07
CA SER A 69 -1.91 -8.45 2.11
C SER A 69 -3.26 -7.94 1.61
N GLY A 70 -4.20 -7.77 2.53
CA GLY A 70 -5.55 -7.27 2.27
C GLY A 70 -5.74 -5.83 2.76
N ARG A 71 -6.99 -5.47 3.07
CA ARG A 71 -7.32 -4.23 3.76
C ARG A 71 -7.52 -4.48 5.24
N PHE A 72 -6.94 -3.62 6.06
CA PHE A 72 -7.07 -3.60 7.51
C PHE A 72 -7.91 -2.40 7.91
N LEU A 73 -8.90 -2.64 8.75
CA LEU A 73 -9.77 -1.65 9.37
C LEU A 73 -9.75 -1.89 10.88
N LYS A 74 -9.91 -0.83 11.68
CA LYS A 74 -10.01 -0.94 13.14
C LYS A 74 -11.38 -0.47 13.58
N ASN A 75 -12.09 -1.28 14.38
CA ASN A 75 -13.42 -0.92 14.89
C ASN A 75 -13.39 0.36 15.72
N LYS A 76 -12.31 0.60 16.46
CA LYS A 76 -12.12 1.84 17.22
C LYS A 76 -12.16 3.06 16.29
N TRP A 77 -11.58 2.93 15.10
CA TRP A 77 -11.28 3.99 14.15
C TRP A 77 -11.78 3.61 12.74
N PRO A 78 -13.10 3.48 12.53
CA PRO A 78 -13.67 2.85 11.33
C PRO A 78 -13.45 3.66 10.05
N MET A 79 -13.20 4.96 10.16
CA MET A 79 -12.84 5.83 9.04
C MET A 79 -11.39 5.68 8.58
N LEU A 80 -10.56 4.93 9.31
CA LEU A 80 -9.18 4.66 8.93
C LEU A 80 -9.03 3.23 8.41
N GLY A 81 -8.20 3.10 7.39
CA GLY A 81 -7.81 1.82 6.85
C GLY A 81 -6.35 1.83 6.41
N ALA A 82 -5.81 0.65 6.19
CA ALA A 82 -4.55 0.52 5.49
C ALA A 82 -4.54 -0.75 4.63
N SER A 83 -3.73 -0.74 3.58
CA SER A 83 -3.45 -1.91 2.77
C SER A 83 -1.95 -1.95 2.52
N PRO A 84 -1.19 -2.68 3.36
CA PRO A 84 0.20 -3.04 3.08
C PRO A 84 0.30 -3.75 1.73
N ASP A 85 1.47 -3.72 1.10
CA ASP A 85 1.64 -4.47 -0.14
C ASP A 85 1.88 -5.95 0.17
N ALA A 86 2.62 -6.23 1.25
CA ALA A 86 2.77 -7.56 1.82
C ALA A 86 2.94 -7.48 3.34
N ILE A 87 2.85 -8.63 4.02
CA ILE A 87 2.96 -8.73 5.48
C ILE A 87 3.65 -10.02 5.89
N THR A 88 4.30 -9.99 7.05
CA THR A 88 4.83 -11.16 7.75
C THR A 88 4.23 -11.23 9.15
N ASP A 89 4.65 -12.22 9.94
CA ASP A 89 4.23 -12.32 11.33
C ASP A 89 4.70 -11.11 12.15
N ASP A 90 5.79 -10.44 11.77
CA ASP A 90 6.43 -9.39 12.58
C ASP A 90 6.37 -7.99 11.98
N PHE A 91 6.28 -7.87 10.65
CA PHE A 91 6.43 -6.59 9.97
C PHE A 91 5.55 -6.43 8.74
N VAL A 92 5.30 -5.17 8.39
CA VAL A 92 4.66 -4.80 7.11
C VAL A 92 5.71 -4.55 6.04
N VAL A 93 5.37 -4.84 4.80
CA VAL A 93 6.20 -4.54 3.62
C VAL A 93 5.45 -3.53 2.75
N LYS A 94 6.10 -2.41 2.49
CA LYS A 94 5.68 -1.42 1.50
C LYS A 94 6.66 -1.50 0.33
N MET A 95 6.17 -1.59 -0.89
CA MET A 95 6.99 -1.64 -2.09
C MET A 95 6.71 -0.45 -2.98
N LYS A 96 7.75 0.01 -3.68
CA LYS A 96 7.64 0.92 -4.81
C LYS A 96 8.45 0.38 -5.98
N LEU A 97 7.82 0.36 -7.14
CA LEU A 97 8.41 -0.16 -8.38
C LEU A 97 8.52 0.99 -9.40
N PRO A 98 9.51 1.88 -9.24
CA PRO A 98 9.72 2.98 -10.17
C PRO A 98 10.08 2.49 -11.57
N TYR A 99 9.82 3.32 -12.58
CA TYR A 99 10.34 3.11 -13.94
C TYR A 99 11.78 3.61 -14.05
N GLU A 100 12.05 4.76 -13.43
CA GLU A 100 13.32 5.45 -13.55
C GLU A 100 14.03 5.55 -12.20
N LYS A 101 15.36 5.47 -12.23
CA LYS A 101 16.21 5.66 -11.06
C LYS A 101 16.05 7.04 -10.41
N LYS A 102 15.73 8.08 -11.19
CA LYS A 102 15.42 9.42 -10.66
C LYS A 102 14.16 9.41 -9.77
N THR A 103 13.22 8.52 -10.04
CA THR A 103 12.01 8.40 -9.23
C THR A 103 12.31 7.66 -7.92
N SER A 104 13.23 6.68 -7.93
CA SER A 104 13.63 5.99 -6.70
C SER A 104 14.28 6.93 -5.69
N SER A 105 15.08 7.89 -6.14
CA SER A 105 15.69 8.88 -5.25
C SER A 105 14.68 9.84 -4.61
N GLN A 106 13.47 9.98 -5.16
CA GLN A 106 12.39 10.73 -4.49
C GLN A 106 11.73 9.93 -3.37
N TYR A 107 11.80 8.60 -3.44
CA TYR A 107 11.26 7.73 -2.41
C TYR A 107 12.23 7.63 -1.23
N TYR A 108 13.50 7.44 -1.56
CA TYR A 108 14.57 7.22 -0.61
C TYR A 108 15.79 8.06 -1.03
N ASN A 109 16.13 9.07 -0.25
CA ASN A 109 17.23 10.00 -0.51
C ASN A 109 18.13 10.10 0.72
N ASN A 110 19.46 10.02 0.55
CA ASN A 110 20.42 10.12 1.64
C ASN A 110 20.03 9.28 2.86
N GLU A 111 19.69 8.02 2.61
CA GLU A 111 19.28 7.04 3.63
C GLU A 111 17.98 7.41 4.39
N LYS A 112 17.21 8.37 3.89
CA LYS A 112 15.96 8.83 4.48
C LYS A 112 14.80 8.60 3.54
N LEU A 113 13.75 8.01 4.09
CA LEU A 113 12.49 7.84 3.41
C LEU A 113 11.76 9.19 3.32
N GLY A 114 11.18 9.51 2.17
CA GLY A 114 10.36 10.71 2.02
C GLY A 114 9.17 10.72 3.00
N LYS A 115 8.87 11.88 3.59
CA LYS A 115 7.84 12.06 4.65
C LYS A 115 6.50 11.38 4.32
N LYS A 116 6.09 11.49 3.06
CA LYS A 116 4.86 10.88 2.52
C LYS A 116 4.85 9.34 2.64
N TYR A 117 5.95 8.69 2.29
CA TYR A 117 6.06 7.24 2.37
C TYR A 117 6.24 6.77 3.82
N TYR A 118 6.93 7.56 4.63
CA TYR A 118 7.02 7.31 6.06
C TYR A 118 5.65 7.31 6.73
N ALA A 119 4.83 8.34 6.50
CA ALA A 119 3.46 8.40 7.02
C ALA A 119 2.59 7.22 6.53
N GLN A 120 2.77 6.80 5.27
CA GLN A 120 2.08 5.63 4.71
C GLN A 120 2.45 4.33 5.46
N ILE A 121 3.74 4.13 5.74
CA ILE A 121 4.23 2.95 6.45
C ILE A 121 3.76 2.94 7.90
N GLU A 122 3.87 4.06 8.61
CA GLU A 122 3.44 4.15 10.01
C GLU A 122 1.95 3.91 10.16
N THR A 123 1.14 4.39 9.21
CA THR A 123 -0.30 4.07 9.16
C THR A 123 -0.52 2.58 8.96
N GLN A 124 0.20 1.95 8.02
CA GLN A 124 0.11 0.50 7.78
C GLN A 124 0.51 -0.31 9.01
N ARG A 125 1.59 0.07 9.68
CA ARG A 125 2.02 -0.53 10.96
C ARG A 125 0.96 -0.42 12.04
N HIS A 126 0.42 0.77 12.25
CA HIS A 126 -0.58 1.02 13.28
C HIS A 126 -1.84 0.19 13.05
N MET A 127 -2.31 0.11 11.80
CA MET A 127 -3.53 -0.62 11.44
C MET A 127 -3.36 -2.14 11.47
N THR A 128 -2.14 -2.64 11.29
CA THR A 128 -1.81 -4.09 11.30
C THR A 128 -1.21 -4.58 12.62
N GLU A 129 -0.97 -3.66 13.55
CA GLU A 129 -0.35 -3.93 14.87
C GLU A 129 1.05 -4.56 14.76
N LYS A 130 1.77 -4.22 13.69
CA LYS A 130 3.14 -4.71 13.48
C LYS A 130 4.17 -3.77 14.10
N ALA A 131 5.20 -4.38 14.67
CA ALA A 131 6.27 -3.71 15.41
C ALA A 131 7.40 -3.17 14.52
N ARG A 132 7.41 -3.53 13.23
CA ARG A 132 8.44 -3.14 12.26
C ARG A 132 7.85 -2.96 10.86
N ALA A 133 8.61 -2.30 9.99
CA ALA A 133 8.28 -2.15 8.58
C ALA A 133 9.52 -2.14 7.70
N HIS A 134 9.36 -2.62 6.47
CA HIS A 134 10.36 -2.54 5.42
C HIS A 134 9.79 -1.84 4.18
N PHE A 135 10.65 -1.07 3.50
CA PHE A 135 10.35 -0.32 2.29
C PHE A 135 11.29 -0.71 1.16
#